data_AF-A0AAE1NC44-F1
#
_entry.id   AF-A0AAE1NC44-F1
#
_cell.length_a   1.000
_cell.length_b   1.000
_cell.length_c   1.000
_cell.angle_alpha   90.00
_cell.angle_beta   90.00
_cell.angle_gamma   90.00
#
_symmetry.space_group_name_H-M   'P 1'
#
loop_
_entity.id
_entity.type
_entity.pdbx_description
1 polymer ?
#
loop_
_entity_poly.entity_id
_entity_poly.type
_entity_poly.pdbx_seq_one_letter_code
_entity_poly.pdbx_strand_id
1 'polypeptide(L)'
;MELGSYSDQSKSTFSLADEDHTLANAVRFTLNQDPRVTFCGYSIPHPSDNRVNIRVQTTGDPAREVLKDACQDLMLMCQHVRSTFDKSVNDFKMSKTVKDMDIK
;
A
#
# COMPACT_ATOMS: atom_id res chain seq x y z
N MET A 1 -2.45 -12.61 -12.03
CA MET A 1 -2.16 -12.80 -13.48
C MET A 1 -2.19 -11.42 -14.14
N GLU A 2 -1.13 -11.02 -14.85
CA GLU A 2 -1.05 -9.72 -15.53
C GLU A 2 -1.84 -9.78 -16.84
N LEU A 3 -2.83 -8.90 -17.02
CA LEU A 3 -3.56 -8.71 -18.28
C LEU A 3 -3.08 -7.39 -18.91
N GLY A 4 -1.79 -7.32 -19.24
CA GLY A 4 -1.20 -6.22 -20.02
C GLY A 4 -1.44 -6.43 -21.51
N SER A 5 -1.52 -5.35 -22.29
CA SER A 5 -1.37 -5.49 -23.74
C SER A 5 0.10 -5.80 -24.02
N TYR A 6 0.39 -6.82 -24.83
CA TYR A 6 1.76 -7.15 -25.23
C TYR A 6 2.47 -5.98 -25.98
N SER A 7 1.70 -4.98 -26.42
CA SER A 7 2.20 -3.84 -27.19
C SER A 7 2.49 -2.58 -26.34
N ASP A 8 1.90 -2.42 -25.15
CA ASP A 8 2.03 -1.22 -24.32
C ASP A 8 2.21 -1.58 -22.83
N GLN A 9 3.45 -1.52 -22.37
CA GLN A 9 3.81 -1.83 -20.98
C GLN A 9 3.44 -0.70 -20.00
N SER A 10 3.11 0.50 -20.50
CA SER A 10 2.70 1.63 -19.66
C SER A 10 1.28 1.47 -19.08
N LYS A 11 0.50 0.51 -19.60
CA LYS A 11 -0.89 0.27 -19.20
C LYS A 11 -1.13 -1.20 -18.90
N SER A 12 -1.33 -1.54 -17.64
CA SER A 12 -1.56 -2.91 -17.22
C SER A 12 -2.66 -3.03 -16.17
N THR A 13 -3.36 -4.16 -16.20
CA THR A 13 -4.29 -4.57 -15.15
C THR A 13 -3.70 -5.77 -14.41
N PHE A 14 -3.51 -5.62 -13.11
CA PHE A 14 -2.94 -6.63 -12.23
C PHE A 14 -4.07 -7.28 -11.44
N SER A 15 -4.26 -8.59 -11.63
CA SER A 15 -5.20 -9.37 -10.83
C SER A 15 -4.46 -10.04 -9.68
N LEU A 16 -4.78 -9.63 -8.45
CA LEU A 16 -4.26 -10.17 -7.20
C LEU A 16 -5.32 -11.09 -6.59
N ALA A 17 -4.95 -12.36 -6.36
CA ALA A 17 -5.82 -13.33 -5.71
C ALA A 17 -5.67 -13.24 -4.19
N ASP A 18 -6.71 -13.65 -3.47
CA ASP A 18 -6.81 -13.67 -2.01
C ASP A 18 -6.60 -12.29 -1.35
N GLU A 19 -6.92 -11.22 -2.08
CA GLU A 19 -6.80 -9.83 -1.64
C GLU A 19 -8.10 -9.06 -1.89
N ASP A 20 -8.34 -8.05 -1.06
CA ASP A 20 -9.57 -7.27 -1.04
C ASP A 20 -9.33 -5.74 -1.01
N HIS A 21 -10.32 -4.99 -0.53
CA HIS A 21 -10.25 -3.54 -0.37
C HIS A 21 -9.08 -3.07 0.49
N THR A 22 -8.59 -3.89 1.43
CA THR A 22 -7.55 -3.53 2.40
C THR A 22 -6.25 -3.20 1.68
N LEU A 23 -5.67 -4.16 0.97
CA LEU A 23 -4.45 -3.95 0.21
C LEU A 23 -4.69 -3.02 -0.97
N ALA A 24 -5.81 -3.23 -1.70
CA ALA A 24 -6.06 -2.50 -2.93
C ALA A 24 -6.23 -1.00 -2.72
N ASN A 25 -6.94 -0.58 -1.66
CA ASN A 25 -7.11 0.83 -1.37
C ASN A 25 -5.80 1.48 -0.88
N ALA A 26 -5.00 0.76 -0.09
CA ALA A 26 -3.70 1.24 0.38
C ALA A 26 -2.72 1.45 -0.78
N VAL A 27 -2.58 0.46 -1.67
CA VAL A 27 -1.71 0.56 -2.85
C VAL A 27 -2.21 1.63 -3.82
N ARG A 28 -3.54 1.75 -4.02
CA ARG A 28 -4.14 2.82 -4.82
C ARG A 28 -3.83 4.20 -4.25
N PHE A 29 -3.77 4.36 -2.93
CA PHE A 29 -3.36 5.63 -2.33
C PHE A 29 -1.91 5.97 -2.69
N THR A 30 -0.97 5.04 -2.51
CA THR A 30 0.45 5.26 -2.83
C THR A 30 0.67 5.53 -4.31
N LEU A 31 0.01 4.78 -5.20
CA LEU A 31 0.09 4.98 -6.65
C LEU A 31 -0.39 6.38 -7.08
N ASN A 32 -1.41 6.94 -6.43
CA ASN A 32 -1.89 8.29 -6.75
C ASN A 32 -0.90 9.41 -6.35
N GLN A 33 0.07 9.12 -5.49
CA GLN A 33 1.11 10.09 -5.12
C GLN A 33 2.29 10.10 -6.11
N ASP A 34 2.44 9.06 -6.92
CA ASP A 34 3.54 8.95 -7.87
C ASP A 34 3.25 9.79 -9.13
N PRO A 35 4.09 10.79 -9.47
CA PRO A 35 3.88 11.65 -10.65
C PRO A 35 3.99 10.89 -11.99
N ARG A 36 4.56 9.67 -12.00
CA ARG A 36 4.62 8.80 -13.18
C ARG A 36 3.26 8.17 -13.49
N VAL A 37 2.31 8.17 -12.55
CA VAL A 37 0.99 7.56 -12.71
C VAL A 37 -0.01 8.58 -13.27
N THR A 38 -0.61 8.25 -14.42
CA THR A 38 -1.67 9.05 -15.04
C THR A 38 -3.06 8.61 -14.57
N PHE A 39 -3.23 7.31 -14.30
CA PHE A 39 -4.46 6.75 -13.79
C PHE A 39 -4.19 5.51 -12.95
N CYS A 40 -4.81 5.44 -11.78
CA CYS A 40 -4.93 4.19 -11.04
C CYS A 40 -6.32 3.99 -10.44
N GLY A 41 -6.74 2.73 -10.37
CA GLY A 41 -8.02 2.35 -9.78
C GLY A 41 -8.06 0.86 -9.51
N TYR A 42 -8.97 0.42 -8.64
CA TYR A 42 -9.17 -1.00 -8.39
C TYR A 42 -10.66 -1.35 -8.41
N SER A 43 -10.96 -2.60 -8.75
CA SER A 43 -12.30 -3.17 -8.65
C SER A 43 -12.25 -4.62 -8.21
N ILE A 44 -13.25 -5.01 -7.43
CA ILE A 44 -13.53 -6.40 -7.11
C ILE A 44 -14.61 -6.88 -8.09
N PRO A 45 -14.33 -7.87 -8.95
CA PRO A 45 -15.28 -8.29 -9.99
C PRO A 45 -16.63 -8.75 -9.44
N HIS A 46 -16.61 -9.43 -8.29
CA HIS A 46 -17.80 -9.90 -7.60
C HIS A 46 -17.49 -10.11 -6.10
N PRO A 47 -18.40 -9.80 -5.16
CA PRO A 47 -18.15 -9.95 -3.72
C PRO A 47 -17.80 -11.37 -3.26
N SER A 48 -18.22 -12.39 -4.01
CA SER A 48 -17.90 -13.80 -3.72
C SER A 48 -16.58 -14.28 -4.31
N ASP A 49 -15.87 -13.41 -5.03
CA ASP A 49 -14.59 -13.71 -5.67
C ASP A 49 -13.49 -12.99 -4.91
N ASN A 50 -12.61 -13.75 -4.27
CA ASN A 50 -11.49 -13.21 -3.49
C ASN A 50 -10.36 -12.78 -4.42
N ARG A 51 -10.63 -11.82 -5.31
CA ARG A 51 -9.61 -11.19 -6.13
C ARG A 51 -9.92 -9.73 -6.36
N VAL A 52 -8.85 -8.96 -6.50
CA VAL A 52 -8.92 -7.55 -6.84
C VAL A 52 -8.12 -7.28 -8.11
N ASN A 53 -8.71 -6.47 -8.99
CA ASN A 53 -8.07 -6.01 -10.21
C ASN A 53 -7.62 -4.58 -10.03
N ILE A 54 -6.31 -4.35 -10.08
CA ILE A 54 -5.70 -3.01 -10.00
C ILE A 54 -5.30 -2.59 -11.41
N ARG A 55 -5.89 -1.51 -11.91
CA ARG A 55 -5.52 -0.87 -13.18
C ARG A 55 -4.50 0.21 -12.90
N VAL A 56 -3.36 0.16 -13.59
CA VAL A 56 -2.32 1.20 -13.55
C VAL A 56 -2.04 1.67 -14.98
N GLN A 57 -2.03 2.98 -15.17
CA GLN A 57 -1.58 3.64 -16.38
C GLN A 57 -0.55 4.69 -15.99
N THR A 58 0.58 4.68 -16.68
CA THR A 58 1.70 5.58 -16.42
C THR A 58 1.86 6.57 -17.58
N THR A 59 2.80 7.50 -17.46
CA THR A 59 3.19 8.45 -18.51
C THR A 59 4.12 7.83 -19.57
N GLY A 60 4.68 6.65 -19.31
CA GLY A 60 5.59 5.95 -20.22
C GLY A 60 6.36 4.79 -19.57
N ASP A 61 6.59 4.86 -18.26
CA ASP A 61 7.30 3.82 -17.52
C ASP A 61 6.49 2.50 -17.45
N PRO A 62 7.13 1.33 -17.37
CA PRO A 62 6.41 0.07 -17.23
C PRO A 62 5.52 0.06 -15.98
N ALA A 63 4.22 -0.16 -16.15
CA ALA A 63 3.25 -0.16 -15.06
C ALA A 63 3.58 -1.16 -13.95
N ARG A 64 4.27 -2.26 -14.29
CA ARG A 64 4.73 -3.27 -13.34
C ARG A 64 5.80 -2.74 -12.39
N GLU A 65 6.73 -1.93 -12.90
CA GLU A 65 7.80 -1.33 -12.09
C GLU A 65 7.23 -0.28 -11.16
N VAL A 66 6.36 0.59 -11.68
CA VAL A 66 5.66 1.61 -10.88
C VAL A 66 4.80 0.98 -9.78
N LEU A 67 4.08 -0.12 -10.07
CA LEU A 67 3.33 -0.85 -9.05
C LEU A 67 4.25 -1.44 -7.97
N LYS A 68 5.40 -1.99 -8.35
CA LYS A 68 6.37 -2.54 -7.40
C LYS A 68 6.94 -1.46 -6.48
N ASP A 69 7.32 -0.31 -7.04
CA ASP A 69 7.81 0.84 -6.28
C ASP A 69 6.75 1.31 -5.28
N ALA A 70 5.49 1.44 -5.72
CA ALA A 70 4.39 1.84 -4.84
C ALA A 70 4.16 0.85 -3.69
N CYS A 71 4.31 -0.45 -3.91
CA CYS A 71 4.26 -1.45 -2.84
C CYS A 71 5.43 -1.30 -1.86
N GLN A 72 6.64 -1.02 -2.36
CA GLN A 72 7.81 -0.80 -1.52
C GLN A 72 7.67 0.46 -0.66
N ASP A 73 7.16 1.55 -1.23
CA ASP A 73 6.86 2.78 -0.50
C ASP A 73 5.81 2.56 0.58
N LEU A 74 4.76 1.78 0.28
CA LEU A 74 3.76 1.39 1.27
C LEU A 74 4.38 0.61 2.44
N MET A 75 5.29 -0.32 2.16
CA MET A 75 6.01 -1.04 3.21
C MET A 75 6.84 -0.11 4.10
N LEU A 76 7.55 0.86 3.51
CA LEU A 76 8.35 1.85 4.24
C LEU A 76 7.46 2.74 5.12
N MET A 77 6.30 3.19 4.61
CA MET A 77 5.31 3.93 5.40
C MET A 77 4.84 3.12 6.60
N CYS A 78 4.47 1.85 6.41
CA CYS A 78 4.04 0.98 7.51
C CYS A 78 5.14 0.77 8.55
N GLN A 79 6.40 0.60 8.13
CA GLN A 79 7.54 0.48 9.03
C GLN A 79 7.75 1.75 9.85
N HIS A 80 7.64 2.92 9.22
CA HIS A 80 7.79 4.20 9.90
C HIS A 80 6.67 4.43 10.94
N VAL A 81 5.42 4.15 10.58
CA VAL A 81 4.26 4.24 11.49
C VAL A 81 4.47 3.31 12.69
N ARG A 82 4.86 2.05 12.45
CA ARG A 82 5.11 1.07 13.51
C ARG A 82 6.23 1.54 14.45
N SER A 83 7.37 1.97 13.91
CA SER A 83 8.49 2.43 14.73
C SER A 83 8.13 3.62 15.60
N THR A 84 7.37 4.57 15.05
CA THR A 84 6.94 5.78 15.79
C THR A 84 5.93 5.42 16.88
N PHE A 85 5.01 4.49 16.58
CA PHE A 85 4.04 3.99 17.55
C PHE A 85 4.73 3.24 18.69
N ASP A 86 5.64 2.30 18.38
CA ASP A 86 6.37 1.51 19.37
C ASP A 86 7.18 2.40 20.30
N LYS A 87 7.85 3.43 19.76
CA LYS A 87 8.56 4.45 20.55
C LYS A 87 7.60 5.16 21.52
N SER A 88 6.48 5.67 21.01
CA SER A 88 5.49 6.41 21.82
C SER A 88 4.89 5.54 22.93
N VAL A 89 4.65 4.25 22.65
CA VAL A 89 4.16 3.29 23.64
C VAL A 89 5.20 3.02 24.73
N ASN A 90 6.47 2.89 24.37
CA ASN A 90 7.55 2.69 25.33
C ASN A 90 7.73 3.91 26.24
N ASP A 91 7.75 5.11 25.66
CA ASP A 91 7.85 6.37 26.41
C ASP A 91 6.68 6.50 27.41
N PHE A 92 5.45 6.17 26.98
CA PHE A 92 4.28 6.17 27.86
C PHE A 92 4.42 5.16 29.00
N LYS A 93 4.83 3.92 28.73
CA LYS A 93 5.04 2.88 29.75
C LYS A 93 6.08 3.32 30.78
N MET A 94 7.21 3.87 30.34
CA MET A 94 8.26 4.38 31.23
C MET A 94 7.74 5.51 32.13
N SER A 95 7.01 6.48 31.55
CA SER A 95 6.44 7.59 32.33
C SER A 95 5.42 7.14 33.39
N LYS A 96 4.65 6.09 33.09
CA LYS A 96 3.69 5.52 34.04
C LYS A 96 4.39 4.81 35.19
N THR A 97 5.41 4.00 34.90
CA THR A 97 6.20 3.31 35.94
C THR A 97 6.89 4.29 36.90
N VAL A 98 7.42 5.41 36.40
CA VAL A 98 8.03 6.45 37.25
C VAL A 98 6.99 7.09 38.17
N LYS A 99 5.82 7.46 37.65
CA LYS A 99 4.73 8.01 38.47
C LYS A 99 4.25 7.06 39.56
N ASP A 100 4.19 5.76 39.27
CA ASP A 100 3.78 4.74 40.26
C ASP A 100 4.85 4.53 41.36
N MET A 101 6.12 4.87 41.09
CA MET A 101 7.22 4.83 42.08
C MET A 101 7.25 6.08 42.98
N ASP A 102 6.89 7.26 42.46
CA ASP A 102 6.89 8.54 43.21
C ASP A 102 5.71 8.68 44.18
N ILE A 103 4.73 7.76 44.16
CA ILE A 103 3.53 7.78 45.05
C ILE A 103 3.76 6.93 46.34
N LYS A 104 5.00 6.55 46.66
CA LYS A 104 5.34 5.83 47.90
C LYS A 104 6.17 6.65 48.88
#